data_AF-A0A918IQG1-F1
#
_entry.id   AF-A0A918IQG1-F1
#
_cell.length_a   1.000
_cell.length_b   1.000
_cell.length_c   1.000
_cell.angle_alpha   90.00
_cell.angle_beta   90.00
_cell.angle_gamma   90.00
#
_symmetry.space_group_name_H-M   'P 1'
#
loop_
_entity.id
_entity.type
_entity.pdbx_description
1 polymer ?
#
loop_
_entity_poly.entity_id
_entity_poly.type
_entity_poly.pdbx_seq_one_letter_code
_entity_poly.pdbx_strand_id
1 'polypeptide(L)'
;MSLSLSPSSYAAFGKTAKGDKRFQCKSCKKTFSVGSPTRRHKQTHETAGILKSLVNKVPLSRICEMHDVSLKQVHGKIDFLYQQVLAFTHDREARMADCFAGRRPYFATDIQTILVNWPVKNRRGTIPLLHMATVHKFSQFVVASTVDYDPSISPEQIEEMMRSCGDFDLNRSMRRHARLWAATEYQNSLLRVQGKLFSKEDLATAGPLQLPGSGCRVRGDAFIYAHMMLVKKLIGNQFRTANYCIDDEAGLSVAICALNVRDIKAGRINVAEVSFKKGMTNDDRMAFAAEGRRILNFVLTSEAANIEAIKSDFPWLSDFQAATLVVLWKNFKDLRLQTH
;
A
#
# COMPACT_ATOMS: atom_id res chain seq x y z
N MET A 1 3.40 34.43 -1.52
CA MET A 1 4.56 34.08 -0.68
C MET A 1 4.25 32.78 0.04
N SER A 2 4.93 31.68 -0.28
CA SER A 2 4.74 30.41 0.42
C SER A 2 5.90 30.17 1.38
N LEU A 3 5.62 30.01 2.67
CA LEU A 3 6.61 29.58 3.66
C LEU A 3 7.21 28.21 3.32
N SER A 4 6.50 27.38 2.57
CA SER A 4 6.97 26.04 2.20
C SER A 4 8.15 26.05 1.24
N LEU A 5 8.34 27.12 0.45
CA LEU A 5 9.38 27.18 -0.58
C LEU A 5 10.74 27.61 -0.01
N SER A 6 10.79 28.36 1.10
CA SER A 6 12.05 28.81 1.71
C SER A 6 11.86 29.17 3.20
N PRO A 7 11.67 28.18 4.10
CA PRO A 7 11.36 28.43 5.51
C PRO A 7 12.44 29.27 6.22
N SER A 8 13.71 29.07 5.86
CA SER A 8 14.87 29.76 6.42
C SER A 8 14.89 31.27 6.16
N SER A 9 14.17 31.74 5.13
CA SER A 9 14.10 33.16 4.75
C SER A 9 13.15 34.00 5.62
N TYR A 10 12.40 33.35 6.53
CA TYR A 10 11.40 33.99 7.36
C TYR A 10 11.68 33.75 8.85
N ALA A 11 11.28 34.70 9.69
CA ALA A 11 11.32 34.59 11.15
C ALA A 11 9.90 34.68 11.73
N ALA A 12 9.63 33.95 12.81
CA ALA A 12 8.36 34.08 13.52
C ALA A 12 8.24 35.50 14.12
N PHE A 13 7.09 36.14 13.92
CA PHE A 13 6.84 37.54 14.29
C PHE A 13 5.52 37.66 15.08
N GLY A 14 5.39 36.83 16.12
CA GLY A 14 4.21 36.81 16.99
C GLY A 14 2.95 36.23 16.33
N LYS A 15 1.79 36.62 16.84
CA LYS A 15 0.47 36.16 16.37
C LYS A 15 -0.46 37.34 16.09
N THR A 16 -1.46 37.17 15.21
CA THR A 16 -2.57 38.12 15.07
C THR A 16 -3.47 38.07 16.30
N ALA A 17 -4.34 39.08 16.48
CA ALA A 17 -5.36 39.07 17.55
C ALA A 17 -6.26 37.83 17.54
N LYS A 18 -6.43 37.20 16.37
CA LYS A 18 -7.21 35.96 16.22
C LYS A 18 -6.39 34.70 16.50
N GLY A 19 -5.05 34.80 16.62
CA GLY A 19 -4.13 33.71 16.94
C GLY A 19 -3.32 33.16 15.75
N ASP A 20 -3.36 33.79 14.57
CA ASP A 20 -2.60 33.32 13.41
C ASP A 20 -1.12 33.60 13.56
N LYS A 21 -0.26 32.62 13.25
CA LYS A 21 1.19 32.83 13.24
C LYS A 21 1.54 33.88 12.20
N ARG A 22 2.25 34.93 12.63
CA ARG A 22 2.83 35.95 11.74
C ARG A 22 4.28 35.61 11.47
N PHE A 23 4.71 35.91 10.25
CA PHE A 23 6.08 35.73 9.80
C PHE A 23 6.58 37.03 9.21
N GLN A 24 7.84 37.33 9.47
CA GLN A 24 8.56 38.46 8.90
C GLN A 24 9.62 37.96 7.93
N CYS A 25 9.69 38.57 6.74
CA CYS A 25 10.80 38.32 5.81
C CYS A 25 12.10 38.89 6.39
N LYS A 26 13.17 38.08 6.43
CA LYS A 26 14.46 38.52 6.96
C LYS A 26 15.10 39.64 6.12
N SER A 27 14.87 39.63 4.80
CA SER A 27 15.41 40.59 3.84
C SER A 27 14.62 41.91 3.81
N CYS A 28 13.33 41.89 3.49
CA CYS A 28 12.55 43.13 3.30
C CYS A 28 11.74 43.57 4.53
N LYS A 29 11.81 42.84 5.65
CA LYS A 29 11.10 43.09 6.92
C LYS A 29 9.56 43.18 6.85
N LYS A 30 8.96 42.96 5.67
CA LYS A 30 7.50 42.86 5.52
C LYS A 30 6.97 41.66 6.31
N THR A 31 5.82 41.87 6.95
CA THR A 31 5.13 40.83 7.73
C THR A 31 3.89 40.32 7.01
N PHE A 32 3.59 39.04 7.15
CA PHE A 32 2.32 38.44 6.73
C PHE A 32 1.86 37.43 7.77
N SER A 33 0.58 37.07 7.75
CA SER A 33 0.01 36.05 8.63
C SER A 33 -0.35 34.79 7.84
N VAL A 34 -0.19 33.63 8.47
CA VAL A 34 -0.72 32.36 7.97
C VAL A 34 -1.94 32.02 8.80
N GLY A 35 -3.11 32.18 8.18
CA GLY A 35 -4.38 31.81 8.78
C GLY A 35 -4.47 30.32 9.09
N SER A 36 -5.08 29.94 10.21
CA SER A 36 -5.42 28.52 10.44
C SER A 36 -6.37 28.01 9.33
N PRO A 37 -6.06 26.92 8.63
CA PRO A 37 -6.94 26.33 7.62
C PRO A 37 -8.35 26.07 8.17
N THR A 38 -8.44 25.66 9.43
CA THR A 38 -9.71 25.33 10.11
C THR A 38 -10.69 26.50 10.21
N ARG A 39 -10.23 27.77 10.15
CA ARG A 39 -11.14 28.93 10.28
C ARG A 39 -12.07 29.14 9.09
N ARG A 40 -11.72 28.64 7.91
CA ARG A 40 -12.60 28.69 6.73
C ARG A 40 -13.65 27.59 6.75
N HIS A 41 -13.48 26.57 7.60
CA HIS A 41 -14.38 25.42 7.74
C HIS A 41 -15.25 25.58 8.99
N LYS A 42 -16.17 26.55 8.96
CA LYS A 42 -17.05 26.88 10.09
C LYS A 42 -18.23 25.91 10.28
N GLN A 43 -18.57 25.15 9.25
CA GLN A 43 -19.64 24.15 9.29
C GLN A 43 -19.04 22.74 9.38
N THR A 44 -18.74 22.33 10.61
CA THR A 44 -18.12 21.02 10.89
C THR A 44 -19.06 19.87 10.54
N HIS A 45 -20.36 20.02 10.80
CA HIS A 45 -21.36 19.00 10.49
C HIS A 45 -21.43 18.68 8.98
N GLU A 46 -21.50 19.70 8.13
CA GLU A 46 -21.46 19.58 6.67
C GLU A 46 -20.17 18.92 6.20
N THR A 47 -19.02 19.33 6.76
CA THR A 47 -17.71 18.75 6.41
C THR A 47 -17.63 17.25 6.78
N ALA A 48 -18.20 16.86 7.93
CA ALA A 48 -18.29 15.46 8.34
C ALA A 48 -19.26 14.67 7.42
N GLY A 49 -20.36 15.28 7.02
CA GLY A 49 -21.30 14.71 6.04
C GLY A 49 -20.62 14.42 4.70
N ILE A 50 -19.88 15.39 4.16
CA ILE A 50 -19.11 15.23 2.92
C ILE A 50 -18.06 14.12 3.06
N LEU A 51 -17.31 14.07 4.17
CA LEU A 51 -16.35 12.98 4.44
C LEU A 51 -17.04 11.61 4.42
N LYS A 52 -18.18 11.47 5.10
CA LYS A 52 -18.94 10.21 5.13
C LYS A 52 -19.42 9.81 3.74
N SER A 53 -19.90 10.76 2.94
CA SER A 53 -20.29 10.50 1.55
C SER A 53 -19.11 10.04 0.68
N LEU A 54 -17.93 10.65 0.84
CA LEU A 54 -16.72 10.26 0.13
C LEU A 54 -16.29 8.83 0.48
N VAL A 55 -16.25 8.49 1.78
CA VAL A 55 -15.89 7.14 2.27
C VAL A 55 -16.88 6.09 1.78
N ASN A 56 -18.15 6.46 1.65
CA ASN A 56 -19.21 5.60 1.11
C ASN A 56 -19.28 5.58 -0.43
N LYS A 57 -18.27 6.11 -1.13
CA LYS A 57 -18.15 6.09 -2.59
C LYS A 57 -19.30 6.78 -3.33
N VAL A 58 -19.94 7.78 -2.71
CA VAL A 58 -21.00 8.55 -3.36
C VAL A 58 -20.39 9.40 -4.49
N PRO A 59 -20.97 9.41 -5.71
CA PRO A 59 -20.48 10.23 -6.81
C PRO A 59 -20.42 11.73 -6.45
N LEU A 60 -19.39 12.46 -6.89
CA LEU A 60 -19.19 13.87 -6.51
C LEU A 60 -20.40 14.75 -6.87
N SER A 61 -21.06 14.52 -8.01
CA SER A 61 -22.30 15.22 -8.37
C SER A 61 -23.39 14.99 -7.34
N ARG A 62 -23.55 13.75 -6.86
CA ARG A 62 -24.53 13.42 -5.84
C ARG A 62 -24.16 14.00 -4.48
N ILE A 63 -22.86 14.12 -4.15
CA ILE A 63 -22.41 14.84 -2.94
C ILE A 63 -22.80 16.32 -3.03
N CYS A 64 -22.59 16.96 -4.19
CA CYS A 64 -23.01 18.34 -4.40
C CYS A 64 -24.51 18.53 -4.13
N GLU A 65 -25.35 17.64 -4.66
CA GLU A 65 -26.81 17.67 -4.45
C GLU A 65 -27.21 17.41 -2.99
N MET A 66 -26.63 16.39 -2.35
CA MET A 66 -27.00 15.99 -0.98
C MET A 66 -26.64 17.03 0.08
N HIS A 67 -25.57 17.79 -0.15
CA HIS A 67 -25.05 18.78 0.81
C HIS A 67 -25.27 20.22 0.37
N ASP A 68 -25.95 20.45 -0.75
CA ASP A 68 -26.20 21.78 -1.35
C ASP A 68 -24.92 22.62 -1.51
N VAL A 69 -23.89 22.01 -2.13
CA VAL A 69 -22.58 22.63 -2.35
C VAL A 69 -22.14 22.53 -3.80
N SER A 70 -21.39 23.53 -4.25
CA SER A 70 -20.74 23.48 -5.57
C SER A 70 -19.59 22.47 -5.59
N LEU A 71 -19.28 21.96 -6.79
CA LEU A 71 -18.13 21.06 -7.00
C LEU A 71 -16.81 21.68 -6.52
N LYS A 72 -16.63 23.00 -6.70
CA LYS A 72 -15.46 23.75 -6.20
C LYS A 72 -15.36 23.68 -4.67
N GLN A 73 -16.48 23.80 -3.97
CA GLN A 73 -16.51 23.66 -2.51
C GLN A 73 -16.17 22.23 -2.09
N VAL A 74 -16.72 21.20 -2.76
CA VAL A 74 -16.39 19.79 -2.49
C VAL A 74 -14.88 19.56 -2.62
N HIS A 75 -14.24 20.00 -3.71
CA HIS A 75 -12.79 19.89 -3.87
C HIS A 75 -12.02 20.62 -2.75
N GLY A 76 -12.42 21.84 -2.39
CA GLY A 76 -11.79 22.56 -1.27
C GLY A 76 -11.97 21.84 0.08
N LYS A 77 -13.08 21.11 0.27
CA LYS A 77 -13.30 20.26 1.45
C LYS A 77 -12.42 19.00 1.40
N ILE A 78 -12.23 18.39 0.23
CA ILE A 78 -11.31 17.26 0.05
C ILE A 78 -9.89 17.67 0.45
N ASP A 79 -9.39 18.81 -0.02
CA ASP A 79 -8.05 19.31 0.34
C ASP A 79 -7.91 19.51 1.85
N PHE A 80 -8.91 20.11 2.48
CA PHE A 80 -8.92 20.30 3.93
C PHE A 80 -8.95 18.97 4.69
N LEU A 81 -9.86 18.06 4.31
CA LEU A 81 -10.00 16.73 4.91
C LEU A 81 -8.71 15.93 4.77
N TYR A 82 -8.05 16.00 3.61
CA TYR A 82 -6.74 15.38 3.39
C TYR A 82 -5.71 15.85 4.41
N GLN A 83 -5.60 17.17 4.63
CA GLN A 83 -4.69 17.71 5.66
C GLN A 83 -5.06 17.26 7.07
N GLN A 84 -6.37 17.16 7.39
CA GLN A 84 -6.81 16.66 8.69
C GLN A 84 -6.49 15.17 8.88
N VAL A 85 -6.68 14.35 7.83
CA VAL A 85 -6.34 12.92 7.85
C VAL A 85 -4.83 12.74 8.03
N LEU A 86 -3.99 13.50 7.33
CA LEU A 86 -2.53 13.43 7.53
C LEU A 86 -2.13 13.76 8.97
N ALA A 87 -2.70 14.82 9.54
CA ALA A 87 -2.42 15.21 10.93
C ALA A 87 -2.88 14.13 11.93
N PHE A 88 -4.07 13.56 11.70
CA PHE A 88 -4.60 12.46 12.52
C PHE A 88 -3.74 11.19 12.41
N THR A 89 -3.34 10.83 11.20
CA THR A 89 -2.53 9.63 10.93
C THR A 89 -1.13 9.76 11.52
N HIS A 90 -0.50 10.93 11.44
CA HIS A 90 0.85 11.18 11.96
C HIS A 90 1.00 10.79 13.45
N ASP A 91 0.04 11.17 14.29
CA ASP A 91 0.07 10.84 15.73
C ASP A 91 -0.09 9.34 16.01
N ARG A 92 -0.82 8.63 15.15
CA ARG A 92 -1.01 7.18 15.26
C ARG A 92 0.19 6.42 14.76
N GLU A 93 0.75 6.82 13.61
CA GLU A 93 1.96 6.25 13.04
C GLU A 93 3.15 6.39 13.99
N ALA A 94 3.27 7.53 14.69
CA ALA A 94 4.33 7.77 15.66
C ALA A 94 4.34 6.76 16.83
N ARG A 95 3.19 6.19 17.18
CA ARG A 95 3.01 5.25 18.31
C ARG A 95 2.69 3.83 17.84
N MET A 96 2.80 3.57 16.53
CA MET A 96 2.35 2.30 15.96
C MET A 96 3.21 1.13 16.43
N ALA A 97 4.52 1.31 16.58
CA ALA A 97 5.42 0.28 17.10
C ALA A 97 5.02 -0.20 18.50
N ASP A 98 4.58 0.71 19.37
CA ASP A 98 4.19 0.41 20.75
C ASP A 98 3.00 -0.55 20.81
N CYS A 99 2.11 -0.48 19.82
CA CYS A 99 0.95 -1.36 19.71
C CYS A 99 1.32 -2.84 19.49
N PHE A 100 2.55 -3.10 19.04
CA PHE A 100 3.06 -4.44 18.76
C PHE A 100 4.10 -4.92 19.78
N ALA A 101 4.52 -4.08 20.73
CA ALA A 101 5.54 -4.41 21.73
C ALA A 101 5.18 -5.69 22.50
N GLY A 102 6.10 -6.67 22.49
CA GLY A 102 5.93 -7.98 23.13
C GLY A 102 4.87 -8.90 22.51
N ARG A 103 4.18 -8.47 21.45
CA ARG A 103 3.07 -9.22 20.83
C ARG A 103 3.52 -10.06 19.64
N ARG A 104 2.60 -10.88 19.14
CA ARG A 104 2.78 -11.69 17.92
C ARG A 104 1.82 -11.25 16.81
N PRO A 105 2.04 -10.08 16.17
CA PRO A 105 1.11 -9.55 15.18
C PRO A 105 1.08 -10.40 13.90
N TYR A 106 -0.06 -10.32 13.21
CA TYR A 106 -0.28 -10.96 11.90
C TYR A 106 -0.64 -9.88 10.90
N PHE A 107 0.10 -9.84 9.79
CA PHE A 107 -0.07 -8.88 8.72
C PHE A 107 -0.48 -9.61 7.44
N ALA A 108 -1.45 -9.04 6.74
CA ALA A 108 -1.83 -9.44 5.40
C ALA A 108 -1.40 -8.34 4.42
N THR A 109 -0.73 -8.70 3.32
CA THR A 109 -0.29 -7.74 2.32
C THR A 109 -0.79 -8.15 0.95
N ASP A 110 -1.42 -7.21 0.26
CA ASP A 110 -2.01 -7.40 -1.07
C ASP A 110 -1.61 -6.26 -2.02
N ILE A 111 -1.48 -6.59 -3.30
CA ILE A 111 -1.13 -5.68 -4.40
C ILE A 111 -2.20 -5.80 -5.47
N GLN A 112 -2.86 -4.67 -5.75
CA GLN A 112 -3.89 -4.58 -6.78
C GLN A 112 -3.53 -3.49 -7.78
N THR A 113 -3.99 -3.62 -9.02
CA THR A 113 -3.88 -2.53 -9.99
C THR A 113 -5.20 -1.74 -10.03
N ILE A 114 -5.13 -0.43 -9.77
CA ILE A 114 -6.27 0.48 -9.86
C ILE A 114 -6.16 1.35 -11.12
N LEU A 115 -7.29 1.51 -11.82
CA LEU A 115 -7.38 2.39 -12.99
C LEU A 115 -7.80 3.78 -12.55
N VAL A 116 -6.94 4.77 -12.79
CA VAL A 116 -7.22 6.16 -12.45
C VAL A 116 -7.36 6.97 -13.72
N ASN A 117 -8.50 7.67 -13.84
CA ASN A 117 -8.69 8.67 -14.88
C ASN A 117 -7.83 9.89 -14.56
N TRP A 118 -6.88 10.19 -15.43
CA TRP A 118 -5.95 11.29 -15.23
C TRP A 118 -6.29 12.45 -16.17
N PRO A 119 -6.84 13.56 -15.64
CA PRO A 119 -7.21 14.69 -16.46
C PRO A 119 -5.95 15.45 -16.89
N VAL A 120 -5.60 15.40 -18.16
CA VAL A 120 -4.67 16.35 -18.77
C VAL A 120 -5.51 17.33 -19.59
N LYS A 121 -5.20 18.64 -19.54
CA LYS A 121 -5.87 19.64 -20.39
C LYS A 121 -5.83 19.12 -21.83
N ASN A 122 -6.99 18.70 -22.37
CA ASN A 122 -7.21 18.17 -23.72
C ASN A 122 -6.97 16.66 -23.96
N ARG A 123 -6.77 15.83 -22.92
CA ARG A 123 -6.63 14.37 -23.11
C ARG A 123 -7.31 13.60 -21.97
N ARG A 124 -8.16 12.63 -22.34
CA ARG A 124 -8.61 11.57 -21.44
C ARG A 124 -7.61 10.41 -21.56
N GLY A 125 -6.95 10.07 -20.47
CA GLY A 125 -6.03 8.94 -20.38
C GLY A 125 -6.23 8.23 -19.06
N THR A 126 -6.13 6.91 -19.07
CA THR A 126 -6.15 6.09 -17.86
C THR A 126 -4.76 5.66 -17.49
N ILE A 127 -4.47 5.68 -16.19
CA ILE A 127 -3.20 5.25 -15.65
C ILE A 127 -3.46 4.04 -14.75
N PRO A 128 -2.81 2.89 -15.01
CA PRO A 128 -2.97 1.70 -14.20
C PRO A 128 -1.98 1.71 -13.03
N LEU A 129 -2.34 2.30 -11.89
CA LEU A 129 -1.46 2.38 -10.70
C LEU A 129 -1.43 1.06 -9.94
N LEU A 130 -0.25 0.64 -9.48
CA LEU A 130 -0.16 -0.39 -8.45
C LEU A 130 -0.52 0.25 -7.10
N HIS A 131 -1.45 -0.38 -6.39
CA HIS A 131 -1.85 -0.02 -5.05
C HIS A 131 -1.56 -1.21 -4.13
N MET A 132 -0.72 -0.99 -3.12
CA MET A 132 -0.31 -2.02 -2.17
C MET A 132 -0.78 -1.64 -0.78
N ALA A 133 -1.38 -2.61 -0.08
CA ALA A 133 -1.89 -2.42 1.26
C ALA A 133 -1.38 -3.52 2.19
N THR A 134 -0.92 -3.12 3.38
CA THR A 134 -0.62 -4.04 4.48
C THR A 134 -1.59 -3.78 5.63
N VAL A 135 -2.26 -4.83 6.09
CA VAL A 135 -3.33 -4.75 7.09
C VAL A 135 -3.00 -5.66 8.26
N HIS A 136 -3.18 -5.17 9.50
CA HIS A 136 -3.12 -6.01 10.68
C HIS A 136 -4.40 -6.84 10.81
N LYS A 137 -4.26 -8.17 10.77
CA LYS A 137 -5.38 -9.14 10.64
C LYS A 137 -6.47 -8.97 11.69
N PHE A 138 -6.14 -8.80 12.97
CA PHE A 138 -7.16 -8.82 14.03
C PHE A 138 -7.89 -7.49 14.20
N SER A 139 -7.18 -6.38 14.09
CA SER A 139 -7.80 -5.05 14.25
C SER A 139 -8.34 -4.49 12.93
N GLN A 140 -8.06 -5.14 11.80
CA GLN A 140 -8.36 -4.64 10.46
C GLN A 140 -7.73 -3.26 10.17
N PHE A 141 -6.72 -2.89 10.95
CA PHE A 141 -6.06 -1.60 10.80
C PHE A 141 -5.11 -1.66 9.60
N VAL A 142 -5.28 -0.73 8.66
CA VAL A 142 -4.38 -0.57 7.52
C VAL A 142 -3.08 0.06 8.01
N VAL A 143 -2.02 -0.74 8.09
CA VAL A 143 -0.68 -0.31 8.52
C VAL A 143 -0.07 0.62 7.49
N ALA A 144 -0.17 0.27 6.21
CA ALA A 144 0.29 1.08 5.10
C ALA A 144 -0.60 0.86 3.87
N SER A 145 -0.85 1.93 3.12
CA SER A 145 -1.53 1.93 1.83
C SER A 145 -0.79 2.90 0.93
N THR A 146 -0.16 2.39 -0.12
CA THR A 146 0.72 3.18 -0.99
C THR A 146 0.40 2.92 -2.46
N VAL A 147 0.73 3.88 -3.31
CA VAL A 147 0.67 3.75 -4.77
C VAL A 147 2.03 3.95 -5.40
N ASP A 148 2.28 3.35 -6.56
CA ASP A 148 3.56 3.39 -7.27
C ASP A 148 3.74 4.67 -8.09
N TYR A 149 3.62 5.82 -7.42
CA TYR A 149 3.63 7.13 -8.05
C TYR A 149 4.48 8.13 -7.26
N ASP A 150 5.33 8.85 -7.98
CA ASP A 150 6.19 9.92 -7.46
C ASP A 150 5.70 11.27 -8.04
N PRO A 151 5.05 12.13 -7.23
CA PRO A 151 4.51 13.40 -7.71
C PRO A 151 5.58 14.44 -8.03
N SER A 152 6.83 14.22 -7.62
CA SER A 152 7.87 15.26 -7.63
C SER A 152 8.56 15.45 -8.98
N ILE A 153 8.37 14.52 -9.92
CA ILE A 153 9.12 14.49 -11.18
C ILE A 153 8.29 13.93 -12.32
N SER A 154 8.34 14.54 -13.51
CA SER A 154 7.62 14.04 -14.70
C SER A 154 8.41 12.93 -15.42
N PRO A 155 7.73 12.12 -16.26
CA PRO A 155 8.39 11.08 -17.05
C PRO A 155 9.43 11.65 -18.04
N GLU A 156 9.15 12.81 -18.62
CA GLU A 156 10.05 13.50 -19.56
C GLU A 156 11.29 14.03 -18.83
N GLN A 157 11.10 14.61 -17.64
CA GLN A 157 12.21 15.07 -16.81
C GLN A 157 13.13 13.90 -16.41
N ILE A 158 12.54 12.75 -16.04
CA ILE A 158 13.34 11.56 -15.73
C ILE A 158 14.09 11.04 -16.93
N GLU A 159 13.49 11.07 -18.12
CA GLU A 159 14.14 10.60 -19.33
C GLU A 159 15.35 11.48 -19.69
N GLU A 160 15.20 12.79 -19.60
CA GLU A 160 16.30 13.75 -19.77
C GLU A 160 17.43 13.48 -18.77
N MET A 161 17.09 13.30 -17.49
CA MET A 161 18.07 12.99 -16.45
C MET A 161 18.82 11.68 -16.73
N MET A 162 18.10 10.62 -17.10
CA MET A 162 18.69 9.33 -17.44
C MET A 162 19.59 9.41 -18.67
N ARG A 163 19.22 10.18 -19.71
CA ARG A 163 20.11 10.43 -20.86
C ARG A 163 21.37 11.16 -20.43
N SER A 164 21.23 12.23 -19.64
CA SER A 164 22.35 13.08 -19.23
C SER A 164 23.41 12.34 -18.40
N CYS A 165 23.01 11.31 -17.64
CA CYS A 165 23.91 10.52 -16.82
C CYS A 165 24.29 9.15 -17.42
N GLY A 166 23.90 8.86 -18.67
CA GLY A 166 24.22 7.60 -19.33
C GLY A 166 23.51 6.38 -18.75
N ASP A 167 22.38 6.56 -18.04
CA ASP A 167 21.64 5.44 -17.43
C ASP A 167 21.16 4.45 -18.51
N PHE A 168 20.84 4.92 -19.71
CA PHE A 168 20.37 4.05 -20.79
C PHE A 168 21.45 3.11 -21.34
N ASP A 169 22.73 3.43 -21.13
CA ASP A 169 23.86 2.58 -21.53
C ASP A 169 24.17 1.50 -20.50
N LEU A 170 23.50 1.54 -19.34
CA LEU A 170 23.70 0.62 -18.23
C LEU A 170 22.56 -0.38 -18.09
N ASN A 171 22.91 -1.56 -17.57
CA ASN A 171 21.92 -2.49 -17.03
C ASN A 171 21.09 -1.79 -15.95
N ARG A 172 19.79 -2.11 -15.87
CA ARG A 172 18.86 -1.44 -14.95
C ARG A 172 19.37 -1.38 -13.51
N SER A 173 19.97 -2.45 -13.01
CA SER A 173 20.50 -2.54 -11.64
C SER A 173 21.66 -1.57 -11.35
N MET A 174 22.30 -1.03 -12.38
CA MET A 174 23.43 -0.09 -12.28
C MET A 174 23.01 1.36 -12.55
N ARG A 175 21.75 1.61 -12.95
CA ARG A 175 21.24 2.95 -13.26
C ARG A 175 21.00 3.75 -11.99
N ARG A 176 21.31 5.05 -12.02
CA ARG A 176 21.06 5.98 -10.91
C ARG A 176 19.57 6.20 -10.67
N HIS A 177 18.78 6.27 -11.74
CA HIS A 177 17.35 6.56 -11.69
C HIS A 177 16.48 5.31 -11.94
N ALA A 178 17.05 4.11 -11.82
CA ALA A 178 16.43 2.81 -12.10
C ALA A 178 15.02 2.64 -11.54
N ARG A 179 14.75 3.21 -10.35
CA ARG A 179 13.47 3.08 -9.62
C ARG A 179 12.28 3.70 -10.36
N LEU A 180 12.52 4.63 -11.28
CA LEU A 180 11.48 5.36 -11.99
C LEU A 180 11.37 4.89 -13.45
N TRP A 181 10.18 5.10 -13.99
CA TRP A 181 9.88 4.85 -15.39
C TRP A 181 10.22 6.09 -16.25
N ALA A 182 11.14 5.94 -17.20
CA ALA A 182 11.28 6.91 -18.28
C ALA A 182 10.05 6.88 -19.20
N ALA A 183 9.74 8.02 -19.83
CA ALA A 183 8.56 8.16 -20.69
C ALA A 183 8.49 7.08 -21.77
N THR A 184 9.59 6.88 -22.50
CA THR A 184 9.71 5.92 -23.61
C THR A 184 9.55 4.47 -23.12
N GLU A 185 10.27 4.09 -22.06
CA GLU A 185 10.19 2.72 -21.52
C GLU A 185 8.79 2.39 -21.00
N TYR A 186 8.11 3.36 -20.39
CA TYR A 186 6.75 3.15 -19.88
C TYR A 186 5.72 3.03 -21.00
N GLN A 187 5.79 3.89 -22.02
CA GLN A 187 4.93 3.76 -23.21
C GLN A 187 5.07 2.36 -23.83
N ASN A 188 6.32 1.89 -23.98
CA ASN A 188 6.60 0.55 -24.46
C ASN A 188 6.04 -0.54 -23.53
N SER A 189 6.08 -0.35 -22.21
CA SER A 189 5.47 -1.26 -21.25
C SER A 189 3.95 -1.31 -21.40
N LEU A 190 3.28 -0.16 -21.58
CA LEU A 190 1.83 -0.10 -21.77
C LEU A 190 1.39 -0.87 -23.02
N LEU A 191 2.12 -0.73 -24.14
CA LEU A 191 1.85 -1.46 -25.38
C LEU A 191 1.93 -2.99 -25.18
N ARG A 192 2.84 -3.47 -24.33
CA ARG A 192 2.98 -4.90 -24.02
C ARG A 192 1.87 -5.44 -23.10
N VAL A 193 1.29 -4.56 -22.28
CA VAL A 193 0.34 -4.94 -21.21
C VAL A 193 -1.13 -4.80 -21.65
N GLN A 194 -1.40 -4.12 -22.76
CA GLN A 194 -2.73 -3.70 -23.23
C GLN A 194 -3.75 -4.83 -23.50
N GLY A 195 -3.38 -6.11 -23.37
CA GLY A 195 -4.28 -7.27 -23.51
C GLY A 195 -4.25 -8.31 -22.38
N LYS A 196 -3.47 -8.10 -21.31
CA LYS A 196 -3.33 -9.08 -20.21
C LYS A 196 -3.87 -8.62 -18.85
N LEU A 197 -3.89 -7.32 -18.59
CA LEU A 197 -4.17 -6.79 -17.26
C LEU A 197 -5.61 -6.32 -17.06
N PHE A 198 -6.33 -5.99 -18.13
CA PHE A 198 -7.66 -5.39 -18.09
C PHE A 198 -8.58 -6.02 -19.12
N SER A 199 -9.85 -6.22 -18.75
CA SER A 199 -10.86 -6.71 -19.66
C SER A 199 -11.19 -5.66 -20.74
N LYS A 200 -11.87 -6.10 -21.82
CA LYS A 200 -12.36 -5.15 -22.84
C LYS A 200 -13.33 -4.12 -22.25
N GLU A 201 -14.09 -4.49 -21.22
CA GLU A 201 -15.05 -3.62 -20.53
C GLU A 201 -14.35 -2.57 -19.66
N ASP A 202 -13.27 -2.95 -18.97
CA ASP A 202 -12.43 -2.03 -18.18
C ASP A 202 -11.81 -0.95 -19.07
N LEU A 203 -11.25 -1.36 -20.21
CA LEU A 203 -10.63 -0.45 -21.18
C LEU A 203 -11.66 0.44 -21.90
N ALA A 204 -12.84 -0.09 -22.21
CA ALA A 204 -13.93 0.69 -22.82
C ALA A 204 -14.44 1.79 -21.89
N THR A 205 -14.47 1.52 -20.58
CA THR A 205 -14.93 2.47 -19.57
C THR A 205 -13.86 3.50 -19.21
N ALA A 206 -12.60 3.07 -19.11
CA ALA A 206 -11.52 3.92 -18.64
C ALA A 206 -10.91 4.78 -19.77
N GLY A 207 -10.81 4.23 -20.98
CA GLY A 207 -10.15 4.88 -22.13
C GLY A 207 -8.71 4.37 -22.37
N PRO A 208 -7.97 4.98 -23.31
CA PRO A 208 -6.63 4.51 -23.66
C PRO A 208 -5.64 4.68 -22.51
N LEU A 209 -4.78 3.67 -22.31
CA LEU A 209 -3.70 3.69 -21.33
C LEU A 209 -2.64 4.73 -21.69
N GLN A 210 -2.19 5.53 -20.72
CA GLN A 210 -1.26 6.64 -20.96
C GLN A 210 -0.31 6.89 -19.79
N LEU A 211 0.65 7.80 -20.02
CA LEU A 211 1.49 8.40 -19.00
C LEU A 211 0.74 9.44 -18.16
N PRO A 212 1.11 9.62 -16.89
CA PRO A 212 0.71 10.79 -16.11
C PRO A 212 1.14 12.09 -16.80
N GLY A 213 0.25 13.09 -16.82
CA GLY A 213 0.60 14.44 -17.28
C GLY A 213 1.44 15.23 -16.28
N SER A 214 1.54 14.75 -15.05
CA SER A 214 2.43 15.22 -13.99
C SER A 214 2.80 14.04 -13.11
N GLY A 215 4.00 14.07 -12.51
CA GLY A 215 4.54 12.96 -11.73
C GLY A 215 4.90 11.73 -12.56
N CYS A 216 5.61 10.79 -11.95
CA CYS A 216 6.20 9.63 -12.63
C CYS A 216 5.81 8.34 -11.90
N ARG A 217 5.75 7.24 -12.65
CA ARG A 217 5.53 5.90 -12.08
C ARG A 217 6.81 5.35 -11.48
N VAL A 218 6.68 4.76 -10.30
CA VAL A 218 7.72 3.95 -9.67
C VAL A 218 7.62 2.54 -10.23
N ARG A 219 8.76 1.87 -10.47
CA ARG A 219 8.74 0.48 -10.93
C ARG A 219 8.25 -0.44 -9.82
N GLY A 220 7.53 -1.50 -10.20
CA GLY A 220 6.87 -2.41 -9.26
C GLY A 220 7.82 -3.04 -8.23
N ASP A 221 9.02 -3.44 -8.66
CA ASP A 221 10.06 -3.98 -7.76
C ASP A 221 10.50 -2.94 -6.72
N ALA A 222 10.86 -1.73 -7.15
CA ALA A 222 11.23 -0.65 -6.25
C ALA A 222 10.06 -0.25 -5.33
N PHE A 223 8.83 -0.27 -5.84
CA PHE A 223 7.61 0.04 -5.10
C PHE A 223 7.32 -0.97 -3.99
N ILE A 224 7.42 -2.27 -4.27
CA ILE A 224 7.24 -3.35 -3.28
C ILE A 224 8.23 -3.17 -2.12
N TYR A 225 9.51 -2.95 -2.43
CA TYR A 225 10.53 -2.70 -1.40
C TYR A 225 10.23 -1.44 -0.59
N ALA A 226 9.86 -0.34 -1.25
CA ALA A 226 9.53 0.90 -0.57
C ALA A 226 8.33 0.74 0.39
N HIS A 227 7.28 0.03 -0.03
CA HIS A 227 6.14 -0.28 0.82
C HIS A 227 6.57 -1.11 2.03
N MET A 228 7.31 -2.20 1.83
CA MET A 228 7.73 -3.07 2.94
C MET A 228 8.74 -2.39 3.88
N MET A 229 9.58 -1.47 3.38
CA MET A 229 10.42 -0.61 4.21
C MET A 229 9.59 0.32 5.09
N LEU A 230 8.51 0.92 4.55
CA LEU A 230 7.58 1.73 5.34
C LEU A 230 6.89 0.88 6.41
N VAL A 231 6.38 -0.30 6.05
CA VAL A 231 5.78 -1.24 7.02
C VAL A 231 6.76 -1.57 8.13
N LYS A 232 8.01 -1.96 7.80
CA LYS A 232 9.05 -2.28 8.78
C LYS A 232 9.33 -1.10 9.71
N LYS A 233 9.36 0.12 9.18
CA LYS A 233 9.53 1.35 9.98
C LYS A 233 8.36 1.55 10.95
N LEU A 234 7.12 1.39 10.49
CA LEU A 234 5.92 1.66 11.27
C LEU A 234 5.67 0.62 12.37
N ILE A 235 5.88 -0.67 12.10
CA ILE A 235 5.66 -1.73 13.10
C ILE A 235 6.79 -1.80 14.15
N GLY A 236 7.92 -1.15 13.88
CA GLY A 236 9.11 -1.16 14.73
C GLY A 236 9.74 -2.55 14.85
N ASN A 237 10.42 -2.79 15.97
CA ASN A 237 11.13 -4.04 16.25
C ASN A 237 10.81 -4.63 17.63
N GLN A 238 9.90 -4.01 18.39
CA GLN A 238 9.60 -4.42 19.76
C GLN A 238 8.65 -5.62 19.85
N PHE A 239 8.11 -6.10 18.74
CA PHE A 239 7.30 -7.31 18.70
C PHE A 239 8.10 -8.55 19.12
N ARG A 240 7.39 -9.59 19.56
CA ARG A 240 7.97 -10.92 19.84
C ARG A 240 8.22 -11.68 18.54
N THR A 241 7.19 -11.80 17.71
CA THR A 241 7.26 -12.46 16.40
C THR A 241 6.24 -11.84 15.45
N ALA A 242 6.67 -11.27 14.33
CA ALA A 242 5.75 -10.77 13.29
C ALA A 242 5.50 -11.83 12.22
N ASN A 243 4.24 -12.04 11.86
CA ASN A 243 3.84 -13.05 10.87
C ASN A 243 3.24 -12.35 9.66
N TYR A 244 3.83 -12.55 8.48
CA TYR A 244 3.33 -12.04 7.22
C TYR A 244 2.63 -13.16 6.46
N CYS A 245 1.34 -12.97 6.16
CA CYS A 245 0.57 -13.80 5.27
C CYS A 245 0.37 -13.00 3.97
N ILE A 246 0.96 -13.44 2.88
CA ILE A 246 0.98 -12.68 1.63
C ILE A 246 0.46 -13.53 0.49
N ASP A 247 -0.15 -12.89 -0.50
CA ASP A 247 -0.43 -13.54 -1.77
C ASP A 247 0.88 -13.83 -2.51
N ASP A 248 0.85 -14.85 -3.37
CA ASP A 248 1.91 -15.21 -4.32
C ASP A 248 2.04 -14.15 -5.43
N GLU A 249 2.48 -12.97 -5.01
CA GLU A 249 2.78 -11.83 -5.87
C GLU A 249 4.29 -11.73 -6.08
N ALA A 250 4.69 -11.62 -7.35
CA ALA A 250 6.08 -11.72 -7.76
C ALA A 250 6.98 -10.71 -7.01
N GLY A 251 7.91 -11.24 -6.22
CA GLY A 251 8.91 -10.45 -5.50
C GLY A 251 8.48 -9.92 -4.14
N LEU A 252 7.23 -10.12 -3.70
CA LEU A 252 6.76 -9.68 -2.39
C LEU A 252 7.45 -10.47 -1.26
N SER A 253 7.41 -11.80 -1.31
CA SER A 253 8.11 -12.68 -0.36
C SER A 253 9.61 -12.37 -0.32
N VAL A 254 10.24 -12.21 -1.49
CA VAL A 254 11.65 -11.86 -1.63
C VAL A 254 11.96 -10.53 -0.95
N ALA A 255 11.14 -9.49 -1.13
CA ALA A 255 11.34 -8.18 -0.52
C ALA A 255 11.25 -8.26 1.02
N ILE A 256 10.26 -8.97 1.56
CA ILE A 256 10.14 -9.17 3.01
C ILE A 256 11.37 -9.90 3.55
N CYS A 257 11.79 -10.97 2.87
CA CYS A 257 12.96 -11.74 3.26
C CYS A 257 14.26 -10.92 3.23
N ALA A 258 14.50 -10.19 2.14
CA ALA A 258 15.69 -9.35 1.97
C ALA A 258 15.78 -8.22 3.02
N LEU A 259 14.64 -7.62 3.40
CA LEU A 259 14.58 -6.55 4.40
C LEU A 259 14.70 -7.06 5.85
N ASN A 260 14.57 -8.36 6.09
CA ASN A 260 14.43 -8.95 7.42
C ASN A 260 15.34 -10.16 7.68
N VAL A 261 16.45 -10.31 6.95
CA VAL A 261 17.34 -11.48 7.03
C VAL A 261 17.70 -11.89 8.47
N ARG A 262 18.07 -10.93 9.32
CA ARG A 262 18.44 -11.20 10.73
C ARG A 262 17.25 -11.68 11.57
N ASP A 263 16.11 -11.00 11.45
CA ASP A 263 14.90 -11.30 12.21
C ASP A 263 14.30 -12.65 11.80
N ILE A 264 14.38 -13.00 10.51
CA ILE A 264 13.94 -14.30 9.99
C ILE A 264 14.82 -15.43 10.53
N LYS A 265 16.15 -15.28 10.44
CA LYS A 265 17.10 -16.26 11.00
C LYS A 265 16.91 -16.46 12.51
N ALA A 266 16.48 -15.42 13.22
CA ALA A 266 16.18 -15.46 14.65
C ALA A 266 14.76 -15.97 15.00
N GLY A 267 13.94 -16.37 14.01
CA GLY A 267 12.55 -16.79 14.23
C GLY A 267 11.61 -15.67 14.72
N ARG A 268 12.03 -14.41 14.56
CA ARG A 268 11.25 -13.22 14.92
C ARG A 268 10.33 -12.76 13.79
N ILE A 269 10.58 -13.18 12.56
CA ILE A 269 9.71 -12.92 11.42
C ILE A 269 9.42 -14.23 10.70
N ASN A 270 8.13 -14.48 10.48
CA ASN A 270 7.63 -15.60 9.68
C ASN A 270 6.96 -15.05 8.42
N VAL A 271 7.19 -15.69 7.28
CA VAL A 271 6.55 -15.35 6.00
C VAL A 271 5.85 -16.59 5.48
N ALA A 272 4.56 -16.46 5.20
CA ALA A 272 3.73 -17.47 4.57
C ALA A 272 3.18 -16.87 3.27
N GLU A 273 3.68 -17.36 2.14
CA GLU A 273 3.16 -17.04 0.81
C GLU A 273 2.05 -18.02 0.47
N VAL A 274 0.92 -17.50 0.02
CA VAL A 274 -0.29 -18.27 -0.25
C VAL A 274 -0.67 -18.06 -1.71
N SER A 275 -0.76 -19.15 -2.46
CA SER A 275 -1.25 -19.16 -3.82
C SER A 275 -2.57 -19.92 -3.91
N PHE A 276 -3.45 -19.44 -4.79
CA PHE A 276 -4.71 -20.11 -5.10
C PHE A 276 -4.79 -20.35 -6.60
N LYS A 277 -5.37 -21.47 -7.00
CA LYS A 277 -5.75 -21.69 -8.41
C LYS A 277 -6.84 -20.69 -8.78
N LYS A 278 -6.48 -19.66 -9.54
CA LYS A 278 -7.41 -18.67 -10.09
C LYS A 278 -8.12 -19.25 -11.33
N GLY A 279 -9.32 -18.76 -11.64
CA GLY A 279 -10.05 -19.13 -12.87
C GLY A 279 -10.91 -20.40 -12.80
N MET A 280 -11.10 -21.00 -11.62
CA MET A 280 -12.02 -22.13 -11.45
C MET A 280 -13.48 -21.67 -11.55
N THR A 281 -14.31 -22.48 -12.21
CA THR A 281 -15.77 -22.29 -12.16
C THR A 281 -16.27 -22.52 -10.73
N ASN A 282 -17.49 -22.09 -10.43
CA ASN A 282 -18.05 -22.32 -9.09
C ASN A 282 -18.19 -23.82 -8.78
N ASP A 283 -18.54 -24.63 -9.79
CA ASP A 283 -18.69 -26.07 -9.66
C ASP A 283 -17.33 -26.74 -9.39
N ASP A 284 -16.29 -26.36 -10.13
CA ASP A 284 -14.93 -26.84 -9.88
C ASP A 284 -14.45 -26.48 -8.47
N ARG A 285 -14.76 -25.26 -8.01
CA ARG A 285 -14.40 -24.81 -6.66
C ARG A 285 -15.12 -25.65 -5.60
N MET A 286 -16.39 -25.96 -5.81
CA MET A 286 -17.18 -26.79 -4.89
C MET A 286 -16.70 -28.25 -4.87
N ALA A 287 -16.38 -28.82 -6.03
CA ALA A 287 -15.79 -30.15 -6.14
C ALA A 287 -14.43 -30.22 -5.44
N PHE A 288 -13.56 -29.23 -5.67
CA PHE A 288 -12.25 -29.15 -5.02
C PHE A 288 -12.37 -29.00 -3.50
N ALA A 289 -13.32 -28.19 -3.02
CA ALA A 289 -13.60 -28.06 -1.58
C ALA A 289 -14.18 -29.35 -0.98
N ALA A 290 -15.03 -30.08 -1.71
CA ALA A 290 -15.56 -31.37 -1.27
C ALA A 290 -14.46 -32.42 -1.15
N GLU A 291 -13.57 -32.49 -2.13
CA GLU A 291 -12.42 -33.38 -2.10
C GLU A 291 -11.46 -33.02 -0.94
N GLY A 292 -11.17 -31.74 -0.74
CA GLY A 292 -10.38 -31.27 0.39
C GLY A 292 -10.98 -31.66 1.74
N ARG A 293 -12.30 -31.57 1.91
CA ARG A 293 -12.99 -32.05 3.12
C ARG A 293 -12.89 -33.56 3.29
N ARG A 294 -13.01 -34.33 2.21
CA ARG A 294 -12.87 -35.79 2.23
C ARG A 294 -11.47 -36.19 2.68
N ILE A 295 -10.43 -35.56 2.13
CA ILE A 295 -9.03 -35.76 2.52
C ILE A 295 -8.82 -35.39 4.00
N LEU A 296 -9.32 -34.22 4.44
CA LEU A 296 -9.18 -33.80 5.83
C LEU A 296 -9.83 -34.80 6.80
N ASN A 297 -11.06 -35.24 6.51
CA ASN A 297 -11.73 -36.23 7.34
C ASN A 297 -10.95 -37.54 7.39
N PHE A 298 -10.42 -38.00 6.25
CA PHE A 298 -9.57 -39.19 6.22
C PHE A 298 -8.32 -39.03 7.10
N VAL A 299 -7.62 -37.89 7.04
CA VAL A 299 -6.45 -37.61 7.88
C VAL A 299 -6.84 -37.57 9.36
N LEU A 300 -7.93 -36.87 9.72
CA LEU A 300 -8.40 -36.78 11.10
C LEU A 300 -8.70 -38.16 11.70
N THR A 301 -9.25 -39.09 10.90
CA THR A 301 -9.52 -40.46 11.35
C THR A 301 -8.26 -41.33 11.35
N SER A 302 -7.49 -41.36 10.25
CA SER A 302 -6.35 -42.26 10.09
C SER A 302 -5.14 -41.86 10.95
N GLU A 303 -5.01 -40.58 11.29
CA GLU A 303 -3.90 -40.04 12.10
C GLU A 303 -4.32 -39.69 13.53
N ALA A 304 -5.48 -40.14 14.00
CA ALA A 304 -6.03 -39.78 15.30
C ALA A 304 -5.02 -39.96 16.46
N ALA A 305 -4.29 -41.07 16.50
CA ALA A 305 -3.27 -41.33 17.52
C ALA A 305 -2.08 -40.34 17.45
N ASN A 306 -1.64 -39.97 16.24
CA ASN A 306 -0.57 -39.00 16.05
C ASN A 306 -1.04 -37.57 16.41
N ILE A 307 -2.30 -37.25 16.11
CA ILE A 307 -2.95 -36.00 16.50
C ILE A 307 -3.05 -35.90 18.02
N GLU A 308 -3.48 -36.96 18.70
CA GLU A 308 -3.53 -37.03 20.17
C GLU A 308 -2.15 -36.87 20.79
N ALA A 309 -1.12 -37.55 20.27
CA ALA A 309 0.25 -37.38 20.72
C ALA A 309 0.72 -35.92 20.59
N ILE A 310 0.53 -35.29 19.42
CA ILE A 310 0.86 -33.87 19.22
C ILE A 310 0.09 -32.98 20.18
N LYS A 311 -1.20 -33.24 20.41
CA LYS A 311 -2.02 -32.44 21.32
C LYS A 311 -1.69 -32.69 22.79
N SER A 312 -1.10 -33.83 23.14
CA SER A 312 -0.56 -34.07 24.48
C SER A 312 0.59 -33.10 24.77
N ASP A 313 1.48 -32.93 23.80
CA ASP A 313 2.60 -31.98 23.89
C ASP A 313 2.17 -30.52 23.68
N PHE A 314 1.15 -30.29 22.84
CA PHE A 314 0.67 -28.97 22.43
C PHE A 314 -0.87 -28.85 22.55
N PRO A 315 -1.43 -28.78 23.78
CA PRO A 315 -2.89 -28.86 24.00
C PRO A 315 -3.72 -27.73 23.38
N TRP A 316 -3.09 -26.61 23.01
CA TRP A 316 -3.77 -25.47 22.39
C TRP A 316 -4.02 -25.64 20.89
N LEU A 317 -3.48 -26.68 20.25
CA LEU A 317 -3.71 -26.93 18.84
C LEU A 317 -5.09 -27.54 18.60
N SER A 318 -5.79 -27.04 17.59
CA SER A 318 -6.99 -27.71 17.09
C SER A 318 -6.62 -29.01 16.36
N ASP A 319 -7.58 -29.93 16.21
CA ASP A 319 -7.36 -31.19 15.48
C ASP A 319 -6.89 -30.92 14.04
N PHE A 320 -7.43 -29.87 13.40
CA PHE A 320 -6.98 -29.43 12.08
C PHE A 320 -5.51 -29.00 12.07
N GLN A 321 -5.08 -28.21 13.07
CA GLN A 321 -3.68 -27.75 13.17
C GLN A 321 -2.73 -28.92 13.46
N ALA A 322 -3.10 -29.80 14.38
CA ALA A 322 -2.34 -30.99 14.70
C ALA A 322 -2.25 -31.95 13.49
N ALA A 323 -3.37 -32.20 12.80
CA ALA A 323 -3.40 -32.97 11.56
C ALA A 323 -2.50 -32.37 10.48
N THR A 324 -2.52 -31.03 10.33
CA THR A 324 -1.63 -30.33 9.41
C THR A 324 -0.17 -30.56 9.76
N LEU A 325 0.21 -30.51 11.05
CA LEU A 325 1.58 -30.82 11.49
C LEU A 325 1.97 -32.27 11.19
N VAL A 326 1.07 -33.24 11.38
CA VAL A 326 1.33 -34.65 11.02
C VAL A 326 1.62 -34.77 9.53
N VAL A 327 0.78 -34.17 8.68
CA VAL A 327 0.94 -34.21 7.22
C VAL A 327 2.23 -33.52 6.78
N LEU A 328 2.52 -32.33 7.33
CA LEU A 328 3.77 -31.63 7.04
C LEU A 328 4.96 -32.47 7.47
N TRP A 329 4.96 -33.02 8.69
CA TRP A 329 6.07 -33.84 9.19
C TRP A 329 6.32 -35.07 8.32
N LYS A 330 5.28 -35.79 7.91
CA LYS A 330 5.42 -36.95 7.01
C LYS A 330 5.98 -36.53 5.65
N ASN A 331 5.43 -35.49 5.04
CA ASN A 331 5.89 -34.99 3.75
C ASN A 331 7.33 -34.42 3.80
N PHE A 332 7.72 -33.76 4.89
CA PHE A 332 9.09 -33.22 5.06
C PHE A 332 10.11 -34.29 5.45
N LYS A 333 9.71 -35.36 6.14
CA LYS A 333 10.60 -36.48 6.48
C LYS A 333 10.99 -37.30 5.24
N ASP A 334 10.10 -37.36 4.25
CA ASP A 334 10.38 -38.00 2.95
C ASP A 334 11.19 -37.11 2.00
N LEU A 335 11.20 -35.79 2.21
CA LEU A 335 12.17 -34.86 1.62
C LEU A 335 13.53 -35.00 2.32
N ARG A 336 14.27 -36.07 2.04
CA ARG A 336 15.70 -36.11 2.36
C ARG A 336 16.34 -34.86 1.78
N LEU A 337 16.94 -34.04 2.64
CA LEU A 337 17.85 -32.97 2.23
C LEU A 337 18.85 -33.60 1.26
N GLN A 338 18.77 -33.25 -0.02
CA GLN A 338 19.88 -33.45 -0.94
C GLN A 338 20.98 -32.53 -0.39
N THR A 339 21.85 -33.11 0.42
CA THR A 339 23.12 -32.51 0.82
C THR A 339 23.91 -32.27 -0.46
N HIS A 340 24.00 -31.01 -0.87
CA HIS A 340 25.03 -30.54 -1.79
C HIS A 340 26.30 -30.22 -1.02
#